data_AF-A0A936N7T4-F1
#
_entry.id   AF-A0A936N7T4-F1
#
_cell.length_a   1.000
_cell.length_b   1.000
_cell.length_c   1.000
_cell.angle_alpha   90.00
_cell.angle_beta   90.00
_cell.angle_gamma   90.00
#
_symmetry.space_group_name_H-M   'P 1'
#
loop_
_entity.id
_entity.type
_entity.pdbx_description
1 polymer ?
#
loop_
_entity_poly.entity_id
_entity_poly.type
_entity_poly.pdbx_seq_one_letter_code
_entity_poly.pdbx_strand_id
1 'polypeptide(L)'
;MNKIFRIASILILLLFLAHSCVKDKGKPVEVAPPPGACDTITYTNHVKSIVDLKCGSLANGGAGCHSGGFPQAGVSLTTYQEVLGKAERIDDRAVKMKTMPPAGQPQLSPSELEQVSCWLGNGRKE
;
A
#
# COMPACT_ATOMS: atom_id res chain seq x y z
N MET A 1 -26.20 -23.20 70.04
CA MET A 1 -25.87 -22.83 68.65
C MET A 1 -27.16 -22.57 67.90
N ASN A 2 -27.39 -21.31 67.57
CA ASN A 2 -28.72 -20.79 67.30
C ASN A 2 -29.09 -21.23 65.88
N LYS A 3 -30.18 -21.99 65.72
CA LYS A 3 -30.60 -22.56 64.42
C LYS A 3 -30.66 -21.49 63.32
N ILE A 4 -30.99 -20.27 63.71
CA ILE A 4 -31.02 -19.05 62.89
C ILE A 4 -29.63 -18.69 62.32
N PHE A 5 -28.57 -18.85 63.11
CA PHE A 5 -27.18 -18.55 62.71
C PHE A 5 -26.62 -19.58 61.71
N ARG A 6 -27.06 -20.84 61.83
CA ARG A 6 -26.69 -21.91 60.87
C ARG A 6 -27.38 -21.74 59.52
N ILE A 7 -28.64 -21.30 59.50
CA ILE A 7 -29.38 -21.03 58.27
C ILE A 7 -28.80 -19.82 57.53
N ALA A 8 -28.46 -18.75 58.26
CA ALA A 8 -27.84 -17.55 57.69
C ALA A 8 -26.48 -17.86 57.03
N SER A 9 -25.67 -18.74 57.65
CA SER A 9 -24.36 -19.13 57.11
C SER A 9 -24.47 -19.96 55.82
N ILE A 10 -25.49 -20.81 55.70
CA ILE A 10 -25.73 -21.61 54.48
C ILE A 10 -26.25 -20.73 53.34
N LEU A 11 -27.11 -19.76 53.65
CA LEU A 11 -27.67 -18.83 52.64
C LEU A 11 -26.60 -17.91 52.05
N ILE A 12 -25.65 -17.46 52.86
CA ILE A 12 -24.53 -16.61 52.43
C ILE A 12 -23.54 -17.41 51.56
N LEU A 13 -23.26 -18.67 51.91
CA LEU A 13 -22.37 -19.52 51.11
C LEU A 13 -22.96 -19.83 49.73
N LEU A 14 -24.28 -20.07 49.65
CA LEU A 14 -24.99 -20.29 48.38
C LEU A 14 -25.00 -19.05 47.47
N LEU A 15 -24.97 -17.84 48.04
CA LEU A 15 -24.93 -16.59 47.28
C LEU A 15 -23.56 -16.35 46.61
N PHE A 16 -22.47 -16.81 47.23
CA PHE A 16 -21.11 -16.67 46.68
C PHE A 16 -20.81 -17.63 45.51
N LEU A 17 -21.50 -18.78 45.41
CA LEU A 17 -21.29 -19.74 44.32
C LEU A 17 -21.90 -19.30 42.97
N ALA A 18 -22.74 -18.26 42.94
CA ALA A 18 -23.42 -17.81 41.73
C ALA A 18 -22.61 -16.86 40.82
N HIS A 19 -21.39 -16.46 41.20
CA HIS A 19 -20.66 -15.37 40.53
C HIS A 19 -19.51 -15.77 39.57
N SER A 20 -19.25 -17.06 39.32
CA SER A 20 -18.01 -17.47 38.60
C SER A 20 -18.20 -18.07 37.20
N CYS A 21 -19.06 -17.48 36.36
CA CYS A 21 -19.06 -17.78 34.92
C CYS A 21 -18.97 -16.48 34.09
N VAL A 22 -17.77 -15.89 34.04
CA VAL A 22 -17.44 -14.92 32.98
C VAL A 22 -17.01 -15.73 31.77
N LYS A 23 -17.89 -15.80 30.77
CA LYS A 23 -17.62 -16.45 29.49
C LYS A 23 -16.59 -15.61 28.74
N ASP A 24 -15.34 -16.04 28.78
CA ASP A 24 -14.26 -15.44 28.00
C ASP A 24 -14.59 -15.61 26.51
N LYS A 25 -15.05 -14.52 25.87
CA LYS A 25 -15.29 -14.48 24.44
C LYS A 25 -13.91 -14.36 23.81
N GLY A 26 -13.36 -15.48 23.36
CA GLY A 26 -12.09 -15.51 22.65
C GLY A 26 -12.01 -14.36 21.65
N LYS A 27 -10.93 -13.57 21.72
CA LYS A 27 -10.76 -12.39 20.88
C LYS A 27 -11.08 -12.76 19.42
N PRO A 28 -11.94 -12.00 18.73
CA PRO A 28 -12.10 -12.15 17.29
C PRO A 28 -10.70 -12.09 16.67
N VAL A 29 -10.34 -13.13 15.92
CA VAL A 29 -9.17 -13.08 15.06
C VAL A 29 -9.46 -11.95 14.08
N GLU A 30 -8.75 -10.84 14.20
CA GLU A 30 -8.82 -9.73 13.26
C GLU A 30 -8.21 -10.23 11.96
N VAL A 31 -9.05 -10.80 11.09
CA VAL A 31 -8.67 -11.11 9.72
C VAL A 31 -8.46 -9.76 9.06
N ALA A 32 -7.21 -9.46 8.69
CA ALA A 32 -6.89 -8.23 7.99
C ALA A 32 -7.84 -8.08 6.79
N PRO A 33 -8.39 -6.87 6.55
CA PRO A 33 -9.27 -6.65 5.41
C PRO A 33 -8.57 -7.09 4.11
N PRO A 34 -9.33 -7.60 3.12
CA PRO A 34 -8.75 -7.98 1.85
C PRO A 34 -7.99 -6.79 1.24
N PRO A 35 -6.83 -7.03 0.58
CA PRO A 35 -6.07 -5.97 -0.03
C PRO A 35 -6.94 -5.18 -1.01
N GLY A 36 -6.93 -3.85 -0.89
CA GLY A 36 -7.52 -2.95 -1.86
C GLY A 36 -6.81 -3.06 -3.22
N ALA A 37 -7.45 -2.56 -4.28
CA ALA A 37 -6.96 -2.67 -5.66
C ALA A 37 -5.53 -2.12 -5.86
N CYS A 38 -5.12 -1.12 -5.07
CA CYS A 38 -3.77 -0.57 -5.13
C CYS A 38 -2.76 -1.28 -4.21
N ASP A 39 -3.18 -2.15 -3.28
CA ASP A 39 -2.30 -2.63 -2.20
C ASP A 39 -1.20 -3.58 -2.69
N THR A 40 -1.45 -4.24 -3.81
CA THR A 40 -0.55 -5.19 -4.48
C THR A 40 0.40 -4.52 -5.48
N ILE A 41 0.19 -3.23 -5.78
CA ILE A 41 1.01 -2.52 -6.75
C ILE A 41 2.38 -2.20 -6.14
N THR A 42 3.43 -2.67 -6.79
CA THR A 42 4.83 -2.41 -6.46
C THR A 42 5.60 -1.91 -7.68
N TYR A 43 6.75 -1.29 -7.44
CA TYR A 43 7.61 -0.81 -8.51
C TYR A 43 8.03 -1.95 -9.44
N THR A 44 8.65 -2.99 -8.88
CA THR A 44 9.25 -4.11 -9.61
C THR A 44 8.24 -4.83 -10.49
N ASN A 45 7.03 -5.07 -9.99
CA ASN A 45 6.05 -5.89 -10.69
C ASN A 45 5.17 -5.10 -11.67
N HIS A 46 5.02 -3.78 -11.48
CA HIS A 46 4.03 -3.00 -12.24
C HIS A 46 4.62 -1.72 -12.84
N VAL A 47 5.30 -0.90 -12.03
CA VAL A 47 5.72 0.44 -12.48
C VAL A 47 7.02 0.42 -13.27
N LYS A 48 7.92 -0.53 -13.00
CA LYS A 48 9.23 -0.59 -13.66
C LYS A 48 9.09 -0.71 -15.17
N SER A 49 8.24 -1.61 -15.65
CA SER A 49 8.01 -1.77 -17.09
C SER A 49 7.42 -0.51 -17.72
N ILE A 50 6.55 0.21 -17.01
CA ILE A 50 6.00 1.49 -17.47
C ILE A 50 7.12 2.54 -17.58
N VAL A 51 7.93 2.68 -16.53
CA VAL A 51 9.04 3.65 -16.52
C VAL A 51 10.04 3.33 -17.62
N ASP A 52 10.40 2.05 -17.78
CA ASP A 52 11.29 1.61 -18.85
C ASP A 52 10.67 2.00 -20.19
N LEU A 53 9.45 1.56 -20.51
CA LEU A 53 8.84 1.71 -21.83
C LEU A 53 8.42 3.14 -22.20
N LYS A 54 8.06 3.98 -21.22
CA LYS A 54 7.45 5.30 -21.46
C LYS A 54 8.38 6.47 -21.14
N CYS A 55 9.38 6.26 -20.29
CA CYS A 55 10.23 7.35 -19.79
C CYS A 55 11.72 7.11 -20.09
N GLY A 56 12.22 5.93 -19.71
CA GLY A 56 13.64 5.61 -19.61
C GLY A 56 14.25 4.98 -20.86
N SER A 57 13.77 3.82 -21.29
CA SER A 57 14.35 3.00 -22.38
C SER A 57 13.26 2.55 -23.35
N LEU A 58 13.23 3.08 -24.57
CA LEU A 58 12.28 2.60 -25.58
C LEU A 58 12.63 1.13 -25.92
N ALA A 59 11.68 0.20 -25.73
CA ALA A 59 11.88 -1.24 -25.99
C ALA A 59 12.31 -1.61 -27.41
N ASN A 60 12.38 -0.66 -28.33
CA ASN A 60 12.81 -0.84 -29.72
C ASN A 60 14.25 -0.37 -29.97
N GLY A 61 15.12 -0.40 -28.95
CA GLY A 61 16.54 -0.05 -29.10
C GLY A 61 16.84 1.46 -29.15
N GLY A 62 15.85 2.30 -28.80
CA GLY A 62 16.06 3.74 -28.64
C GLY A 62 16.42 4.09 -27.19
N ALA A 63 17.44 4.94 -27.01
CA ALA A 63 17.68 5.57 -25.71
C ALA A 63 16.46 6.45 -25.38
N GLY A 64 15.74 6.14 -24.30
CA GLY A 64 14.64 7.01 -23.88
C GLY A 64 15.18 8.28 -23.22
N CYS A 65 14.30 9.26 -23.07
CA CYS A 65 14.70 10.62 -22.66
C CYS A 65 15.30 10.67 -21.26
N HIS A 66 14.94 9.75 -20.37
CA HIS A 66 15.37 9.74 -18.97
C HIS A 66 16.36 8.60 -18.65
N SER A 67 17.22 8.23 -19.61
CA SER A 67 18.30 7.26 -19.42
C SER A 67 19.61 7.68 -20.08
N GLY A 68 20.63 6.81 -20.00
CA GLY A 68 21.93 7.00 -20.64
C GLY A 68 22.84 8.01 -19.92
N GLY A 69 23.97 8.34 -20.54
CA GLY A 69 24.96 9.26 -19.95
C GLY A 69 24.54 10.74 -19.92
N PHE A 70 23.54 11.12 -20.72
CA PHE A 70 23.02 12.49 -20.82
C PHE A 70 21.49 12.50 -20.83
N PRO A 71 20.83 12.18 -19.70
CA PRO A 71 19.38 12.20 -19.63
C PRO A 71 18.84 13.63 -19.80
N GLN A 72 17.67 13.74 -20.43
CA GLN A 72 16.98 15.00 -20.64
C GLN A 72 16.71 15.70 -19.31
N ALA A 73 17.01 17.00 -19.29
CA ALA A 73 16.98 17.83 -18.10
C ALA A 73 17.82 17.30 -16.91
N GLY A 74 18.80 16.43 -17.15
CA GLY A 74 19.61 15.81 -16.10
C GLY A 74 18.85 14.83 -15.21
N VAL A 75 17.69 14.33 -15.66
CA VAL A 75 16.84 13.43 -14.88
C VAL A 75 16.99 11.99 -15.38
N SER A 76 17.78 11.20 -14.67
CA SER A 76 17.85 9.75 -14.84
C SER A 76 16.70 9.06 -14.12
N LEU A 77 16.13 8.01 -14.72
CA LEU A 77 15.07 7.15 -14.18
C LEU A 77 15.41 5.66 -14.39
N THR A 78 16.70 5.30 -14.34
CA THR A 78 17.20 3.97 -14.69
C THR A 78 17.18 2.97 -13.54
N THR A 79 17.17 3.47 -12.30
CA THR A 79 17.11 2.67 -11.08
C THR A 79 15.87 3.03 -10.26
N TYR A 80 15.43 2.11 -9.42
CA TYR A 80 14.34 2.37 -8.48
C TYR A 80 14.58 3.61 -7.61
N GLN A 81 15.81 3.79 -7.10
CA GLN A 81 16.16 4.94 -6.25
C GLN A 81 16.07 6.27 -7.00
N GLU A 82 16.46 6.31 -8.27
CA GLU A 82 16.29 7.50 -9.10
C GLU A 82 14.82 7.82 -9.36
N VAL A 83 13.99 6.80 -9.63
CA VAL A 83 12.55 6.96 -9.82
C VAL A 83 11.89 7.44 -8.52
N LEU A 84 12.22 6.80 -7.40
CA LEU A 84 11.72 7.17 -6.08
C LEU A 84 12.09 8.60 -5.73
N GLY A 85 13.34 9.01 -5.99
CA GLY A 85 13.82 10.38 -5.79
C GLY A 85 13.14 11.42 -6.69
N LYS A 86 12.37 11.00 -7.69
CA LYS A 86 11.58 11.87 -8.59
C LYS A 86 10.08 11.62 -8.50
N ALA A 87 9.61 10.84 -7.53
CA ALA A 87 8.22 10.41 -7.41
C ALA A 87 7.22 11.59 -7.47
N GLU A 88 7.46 12.68 -6.74
CA GLU A 88 6.59 13.86 -6.75
C GLU A 88 6.56 14.54 -8.12
N ARG A 89 7.71 14.64 -8.79
CA ARG A 89 7.77 15.20 -10.15
C ARG A 89 7.09 14.30 -11.17
N ILE A 90 7.17 12.99 -10.99
CA ILE A 90 6.46 12.01 -11.83
C ILE A 90 4.95 12.18 -11.65
N ASP A 91 4.48 12.28 -10.40
CA ASP A 91 3.08 12.55 -10.07
C ASP A 91 2.58 13.83 -10.78
N ASP A 92 3.30 14.93 -10.60
CA ASP A 92 2.91 16.20 -11.21
C ASP A 92 2.91 16.15 -12.73
N ARG A 93 3.99 15.64 -13.34
CA ARG A 93 4.20 15.78 -14.79
C ARG A 93 3.50 14.70 -15.61
N ALA A 94 3.48 13.46 -15.13
CA ALA A 94 2.90 12.32 -15.85
C ALA A 94 1.45 12.04 -15.44
N VAL A 95 1.11 12.18 -14.15
CA VAL A 95 -0.24 11.82 -13.65
C VAL A 95 -1.19 13.02 -13.69
N LYS A 96 -0.84 14.12 -13.01
CA LYS A 96 -1.72 15.29 -12.86
C LYS A 96 -1.78 16.14 -14.13
N MET A 97 -0.62 16.58 -14.62
CA MET A 97 -0.54 17.51 -15.75
C MET A 97 -0.52 16.80 -17.10
N LYS A 98 -0.14 15.51 -17.14
CA LYS A 98 -0.03 14.70 -18.38
C LYS A 98 0.79 15.40 -19.47
N THR A 99 1.86 16.07 -19.05
CA THR A 99 2.85 16.74 -19.92
C THR A 99 4.06 15.87 -20.22
N MET A 100 4.14 14.72 -19.56
CA MET A 100 5.14 13.69 -19.79
C MET A 100 4.44 12.34 -20.00
N PRO A 101 4.86 11.53 -20.98
CA PRO A 101 5.90 11.82 -21.96
C PRO A 101 5.51 12.96 -22.93
N PRO A 102 6.47 13.67 -23.55
CA PRO A 102 6.16 14.76 -24.49
C PRO A 102 5.32 14.28 -25.67
N ALA A 103 4.63 15.21 -26.34
CA ALA A 103 3.88 14.89 -27.55
C ALA A 103 4.77 14.19 -28.59
N GLY A 104 4.22 13.17 -29.25
CA GLY A 104 4.97 12.33 -30.20
C GLY A 104 5.73 11.16 -29.56
N GLN A 105 5.77 11.07 -28.23
CA GLN A 105 6.30 9.90 -27.52
C GLN A 105 5.19 8.92 -27.11
N PRO A 106 5.51 7.63 -26.87
CA PRO A 106 4.55 6.65 -26.35
C PRO A 106 3.93 7.13 -25.03
N GLN A 107 2.64 7.45 -25.05
CA GLN A 107 1.93 7.94 -23.88
C GLN A 107 1.56 6.80 -22.91
N LEU A 108 1.29 7.15 -21.65
CA LEU A 108 0.70 6.22 -20.70
C LEU A 108 -0.79 6.02 -21.03
N SER A 109 -1.21 4.77 -21.07
CA SER A 109 -2.61 4.38 -21.11
C SER A 109 -3.29 4.66 -19.76
N PRO A 110 -4.64 4.65 -19.70
CA PRO A 110 -5.37 4.83 -18.44
C PRO A 110 -4.97 3.82 -17.35
N SER A 111 -4.75 2.55 -17.72
CA SER A 111 -4.33 1.50 -16.78
C SER A 111 -2.91 1.75 -16.26
N GLU A 112 -1.99 2.18 -17.13
CA GLU A 112 -0.61 2.54 -16.71
C GLU A 112 -0.61 3.76 -15.78
N LEU A 113 -1.44 4.77 -16.06
CA LEU A 113 -1.63 5.92 -15.17
C LEU A 113 -2.18 5.51 -13.80
N GLU A 114 -3.14 4.59 -13.77
CA GLU A 114 -3.70 4.06 -12.52
C GLU A 114 -2.65 3.30 -11.72
N GLN A 115 -1.87 2.43 -12.35
CA GLN A 115 -0.78 1.70 -11.67
C GLN A 115 0.27 2.65 -11.08
N VAL A 116 0.69 3.67 -11.84
CA VAL A 116 1.62 4.69 -11.33
C VAL A 116 1.00 5.48 -10.19
N SER A 117 -0.26 5.89 -10.29
CA SER A 117 -0.99 6.60 -9.24
C SER A 117 -1.13 5.78 -7.96
N CYS A 118 -1.52 4.50 -8.08
CA CYS A 118 -1.59 3.55 -6.97
C CYS A 118 -0.24 3.43 -6.26
N TRP A 119 0.84 3.22 -7.02
CA TRP A 119 2.19 3.11 -6.46
C TRP A 119 2.64 4.39 -5.75
N LEU A 120 2.36 5.56 -6.32
CA LEU A 120 2.70 6.85 -5.70
C LEU A 120 1.94 7.06 -4.38
N GLY A 121 0.67 6.62 -4.32
CA GLY A 121 -0.21 6.76 -3.16
C GLY A 121 -0.07 5.68 -2.09
N ASN A 122 0.48 4.51 -2.40
CA ASN A 122 0.54 3.35 -1.50
C ASN A 122 1.89 3.16 -0.78
N GLY A 123 2.67 4.24 -0.66
CA GLY A 123 3.98 4.22 -0.01
C GLY A 123 5.14 3.82 -0.93
N ARG A 124 4.92 3.79 -2.26
CA ARG A 124 5.97 3.63 -3.27
C ARG A 124 6.78 2.35 -3.09
N LYS A 125 6.10 1.25 -2.76
CA LYS A 125 6.73 -0.05 -2.48
C LYS A 125 7.58 -0.50 -3.67
N GLU A 126 8.75 -1.08 -3.39
CA GLU A 126 9.63 -1.65 -4.41
C GLU A 126 9.09 -2.98 -4.97
#